data_AF-A0A392P5W9-F1
#
_entry.id   AF-A0A392P5W9-F1
#
_cell.length_a   1.000
_cell.length_b   1.000
_cell.length_c   1.000
_cell.angle_alpha   90.00
_cell.angle_beta   90.00
_cell.angle_gamma   90.00
#
_symmetry.space_group_name_H-M   'P 1'
#
loop_
_entity.id
_entity.type
_entity.pdbx_description
1 polymer ?
#
loop_
_entity_poly.entity_id
_entity_poly.type
_entity_poly.pdbx_seq_one_letter_code
_entity_poly.pdbx_strand_id
1 'polypeptide(L)'
;MEKLFRDHVKMLQERRAHDFRALLAEFLTAEAASQETDDGKTVLNSWSTAKRLLKSDPRYNKVESKDREALWRRYVEDMLRRQKSSHDSKEEKYTDARSRKTLESSKHPLESGRSHERR
;
A
#
# COMPACT_ATOMS: atom_id res chain seq x y z
N MET A 1 31.57 20.11 12.08
CA MET A 1 32.05 18.70 12.05
C MET A 1 30.99 17.72 12.57
N GLU A 2 30.39 17.98 13.73
CA GLU A 2 29.35 17.11 14.32
C GLU A 2 28.15 16.79 13.39
N LYS A 3 27.66 17.78 12.64
CA LYS A 3 26.51 17.62 11.72
C LYS A 3 26.79 16.58 10.62
N LEU A 4 27.96 16.67 9.96
CA LEU A 4 28.33 15.76 8.87
C LEU A 4 28.40 14.30 9.36
N PHE A 5 28.92 14.09 10.57
CA PHE A 5 28.95 12.76 11.18
C PHE A 5 27.55 12.21 11.44
N ARG A 6 26.66 13.03 12.03
CA ARG A 6 25.26 12.65 12.29
C ARG A 6 24.51 12.33 10.99
N ASP A 7 24.69 13.16 9.96
CA ASP A 7 24.10 12.95 8.64
C ASP A 7 24.63 11.66 8.01
N HIS A 8 25.93 11.37 8.12
CA HIS A 8 26.52 10.14 7.61
C HIS A 8 26.00 8.89 8.33
N VAL A 9 25.90 8.93 9.67
CA VAL A 9 25.32 7.83 10.46
C VAL A 9 23.87 7.59 10.04
N LYS A 10 23.09 8.66 9.85
CA LYS A 10 21.71 8.56 9.36
C LYS A 10 21.65 7.89 7.98
N MET A 11 22.49 8.30 7.03
CA MET A 11 22.56 7.68 5.71
C MET A 11 22.93 6.18 5.76
N LEU A 12 23.83 5.79 6.67
CA LEU A 12 24.18 4.37 6.86
C LEU A 12 23.00 3.56 7.40
N GLN A 13 22.26 4.13 8.35
CA GLN A 13 21.04 3.50 8.89
C GLN A 13 19.96 3.37 7.81
N GLU A 14 19.75 4.42 7.01
CA GLU A 14 18.80 4.42 5.89
C GLU A 14 19.18 3.35 4.85
N ARG A 15 20.47 3.22 4.51
CA ARG A 15 20.94 2.17 3.60
C ARG A 15 20.65 0.76 4.14
N ARG A 16 20.96 0.51 5.42
CA ARG A 16 20.67 -0.79 6.06
C ARG A 16 19.19 -1.10 6.08
N ALA A 17 18.34 -0.10 6.35
CA ALA A 17 16.89 -0.26 6.32
C ALA A 17 16.38 -0.53 4.90
N HIS A 18 16.96 0.11 3.89
CA HIS A 18 16.65 -0.13 2.48
C HIS A 18 17.02 -1.55 2.05
N ASP A 19 18.22 -2.02 2.39
CA ASP A 19 18.67 -3.38 2.07
C ASP A 19 17.80 -4.44 2.76
N PHE A 20 17.36 -4.17 4.00
CA PHE A 20 16.40 -5.02 4.69
C PHE A 20 15.02 -5.00 4.03
N ARG A 21 14.57 -3.86 3.50
CA ARG A 21 13.32 -3.78 2.74
C ARG A 21 13.39 -4.60 1.45
N ALA A 22 14.53 -4.58 0.76
CA ALA A 22 14.77 -5.43 -0.41
C ALA A 22 14.70 -6.92 -0.03
N LEU A 23 15.36 -7.31 1.08
CA LEU A 23 15.27 -8.66 1.63
C LEU A 23 13.79 -9.05 1.90
N LEU A 24 13.01 -8.17 2.52
CA LEU A 24 11.59 -8.44 2.76
C LEU A 24 10.81 -8.63 1.46
N ALA A 25 11.11 -7.88 0.41
CA ALA A 25 10.46 -8.04 -0.89
C ALA A 25 10.79 -9.36 -1.57
N GLU A 26 12.01 -9.86 -1.39
CA GLU A 26 12.46 -11.15 -1.94
C GLU A 26 11.79 -12.34 -1.23
N PHE A 27 11.56 -12.25 0.09
CA PHE A 27 11.06 -13.37 0.89
C PHE A 27 9.55 -13.34 1.18
N LEU A 28 8.92 -12.17 1.18
CA LEU A 28 7.48 -12.00 1.43
C LEU A 28 6.70 -11.99 0.12
N THR A 29 6.94 -12.99 -0.72
CA THR A 29 6.23 -13.18 -1.99
C THR A 29 4.85 -13.80 -1.77
N ALA A 30 4.00 -13.74 -2.79
CA ALA A 30 2.69 -14.40 -2.77
C ALA A 30 2.81 -15.92 -2.52
N GLU A 31 3.85 -16.54 -3.10
CA GLU A 31 4.16 -17.96 -2.87
C GLU A 31 4.46 -18.23 -1.38
N ALA A 32 5.33 -17.43 -0.77
CA ALA A 32 5.65 -17.57 0.65
C ALA A 32 4.43 -17.29 1.55
N ALA A 33 3.50 -16.44 1.10
CA ALA A 33 2.24 -16.18 1.79
C ALA A 33 1.25 -17.35 1.71
N SER A 34 1.31 -18.17 0.66
CA SER A 34 0.50 -19.40 0.52
C SER A 34 1.04 -20.56 1.34
N GLN A 35 2.29 -20.50 1.80
CA GLN A 35 2.87 -21.50 2.68
C GLN A 35 2.42 -21.24 4.13
N GLU A 36 1.43 -21.99 4.57
CA GLU A 36 0.89 -21.95 5.93
C GLU A 36 1.50 -23.06 6.78
N THR A 37 1.87 -22.74 8.01
CA THR A 37 2.25 -23.77 9.01
C THR A 37 1.00 -24.46 9.55
N ASP A 38 1.15 -25.61 10.19
CA ASP A 38 0.08 -26.34 10.89
C ASP A 38 -0.83 -25.43 11.78
N ASP A 39 -0.25 -24.43 12.43
CA ASP A 39 -0.96 -23.42 13.25
C ASP A 39 -1.77 -22.35 12.47
N GLY A 40 -1.84 -22.40 11.13
CA GLY A 40 -2.48 -21.33 10.35
C GLY A 40 -1.62 -20.07 10.13
N LYS A 41 -0.31 -20.13 10.45
CA LYS A 41 0.58 -18.96 10.40
C LYS A 41 1.34 -18.90 9.08
N THR A 42 1.33 -17.72 8.45
CA THR A 42 2.10 -17.43 7.24
C THR A 42 3.23 -16.43 7.52
N VAL A 43 4.13 -16.23 6.56
CA VAL A 43 5.22 -15.23 6.64
C VAL A 43 4.70 -13.79 6.70
N LEU A 44 3.44 -13.56 6.28
CA LEU A 44 2.82 -12.23 6.32
C LEU A 44 2.12 -11.97 7.65
N ASN A 45 1.57 -12.99 8.30
CA ASN A 45 0.82 -12.80 9.55
C ASN A 45 1.68 -13.05 10.81
N SER A 46 2.77 -13.82 10.70
CA SER A 46 3.59 -14.18 11.85
C SER A 46 5.06 -13.78 11.71
N TRP A 47 5.52 -12.90 12.60
CA TRP A 47 6.92 -12.51 12.68
C TRP A 47 7.85 -13.69 12.97
N SER A 48 7.43 -14.65 13.80
CA SER A 48 8.24 -15.83 14.12
C SER A 48 8.48 -16.70 12.89
N THR A 49 7.47 -16.85 12.03
CA THR A 49 7.57 -17.57 10.75
C THR A 49 8.47 -16.81 9.78
N ALA A 50 8.25 -15.51 9.59
CA ALA A 50 9.11 -14.68 8.74
C ALA A 50 10.58 -14.67 9.21
N LYS A 51 10.80 -14.51 10.51
CA LYS A 51 12.13 -14.48 11.15
C LYS A 51 12.93 -15.74 10.85
N ARG A 52 12.30 -16.92 10.80
CA ARG A 52 12.99 -18.19 10.50
C ARG A 52 13.61 -18.16 9.10
N LEU A 53 12.93 -17.58 8.13
CA LEU A 53 13.43 -17.43 6.75
C LEU A 53 14.47 -16.32 6.65
N LEU A 54 14.24 -15.18 7.32
CA LEU A 54 15.12 -14.02 7.21
C LEU A 54 16.49 -14.23 7.89
N LYS A 55 16.57 -15.08 8.92
CA LYS A 55 17.80 -15.31 9.70
C LYS A 55 18.96 -15.90 8.89
N SER A 56 18.70 -16.55 7.76
CA SER A 56 19.76 -17.09 6.89
C SER A 56 20.48 -16.02 6.08
N ASP A 57 19.87 -14.85 5.89
CA ASP A 57 20.42 -13.79 5.05
C ASP A 57 21.34 -12.84 5.84
N PRO A 58 22.55 -12.49 5.34
CA PRO A 58 23.48 -11.60 6.02
C PRO A 58 22.92 -10.17 6.25
N ARG A 59 22.00 -9.69 5.39
CA ARG A 59 21.35 -8.37 5.53
C ARG A 59 20.48 -8.29 6.78
N TYR A 60 19.95 -9.43 7.26
CA TYR A 60 19.19 -9.50 8.52
C TYR A 60 20.02 -9.03 9.72
N ASN A 61 21.30 -9.40 9.77
CA ASN A 61 22.20 -9.08 10.88
C ASN A 61 22.70 -7.62 10.84
N LYS A 62 22.56 -6.92 9.71
CA LYS A 62 22.99 -5.51 9.55
C LYS A 62 22.01 -4.51 10.17
N VAL A 63 20.77 -4.92 10.43
CA VAL A 63 19.76 -4.10 11.10
C VAL A 63 19.73 -4.40 12.60
N GLU A 64 19.53 -3.37 13.42
CA GLU A 64 19.40 -3.53 14.88
C GLU A 64 18.20 -4.42 15.22
N SER A 65 18.39 -5.35 16.17
CA SER A 65 17.37 -6.35 16.51
C SER A 65 16.01 -5.74 16.87
N LYS A 66 16.03 -4.58 17.55
CA LYS A 66 14.83 -3.84 17.98
C LYS A 66 14.00 -3.29 16.82
N ASP A 67 14.62 -3.00 15.67
CA ASP A 67 13.95 -2.34 14.54
C ASP A 67 13.41 -3.35 13.52
N ARG A 68 13.93 -4.58 13.51
CA ARG A 68 13.60 -5.61 12.50
C ARG A 68 12.10 -5.90 12.43
N GLU A 69 11.46 -6.09 13.57
CA GLU A 69 10.03 -6.41 13.62
C GLU A 69 9.17 -5.22 13.20
N ALA A 70 9.54 -4.01 13.59
CA ALA A 70 8.83 -2.79 13.18
C ALA A 70 8.92 -2.57 11.66
N LEU A 71 10.10 -2.79 11.07
CA LEU A 71 10.29 -2.72 9.63
C LEU A 71 9.49 -3.79 8.87
N TRP A 72 9.47 -5.03 9.40
CA TRP A 72 8.64 -6.11 8.84
C TRP A 72 7.15 -5.76 8.90
N ARG A 73 6.62 -5.35 10.06
CA ARG A 73 5.20 -4.97 10.21
C ARG A 73 4.81 -3.86 9.24
N ARG A 74 5.61 -2.79 9.17
CA ARG A 74 5.36 -1.67 8.25
C ARG A 74 5.37 -2.12 6.80
N TYR A 75 6.31 -2.99 6.42
CA TYR A 75 6.39 -3.50 5.06
C TYR A 75 5.16 -4.36 4.70
N VAL A 76 4.74 -5.26 5.58
CA VAL A 76 3.54 -6.09 5.37
C VAL A 76 2.29 -5.22 5.25
N GLU A 77 2.12 -4.23 6.14
CA GLU A 77 0.99 -3.30 6.08
C GLU A 77 0.98 -2.50 4.76
N ASP A 78 2.14 -1.95 4.35
CA ASP A 78 2.30 -1.25 3.08
C ASP A 78 1.92 -2.15 1.90
N MET A 79 2.35 -3.40 1.91
CA MET A 79 2.08 -4.38 0.86
C MET A 79 0.58 -4.68 0.76
N LEU A 80 -0.07 -4.96 1.90
CA LEU A 80 -1.52 -5.22 1.95
C LEU A 80 -2.33 -4.01 1.52
N ARG A 81 -1.91 -2.80 1.93
CA ARG A 81 -2.53 -1.53 1.52
C ARG A 81 -2.47 -1.34 0.01
N ARG A 82 -1.31 -1.62 -0.61
CA ARG A 82 -1.11 -1.53 -2.06
C ARG A 82 -1.92 -2.57 -2.84
N GLN A 83 -2.07 -3.78 -2.30
CA GLN A 83 -2.94 -4.79 -2.91
C GLN A 83 -4.41 -4.36 -2.88
N LYS A 84 -4.88 -3.82 -1.75
CA LYS A 84 -6.26 -3.33 -1.62
C LYS A 84 -6.55 -2.15 -2.55
N SER A 85 -5.65 -1.17 -2.65
CA SER A 85 -5.83 -0.03 -3.57
C SER A 85 -5.81 -0.42 -5.05
N SER A 86 -5.04 -1.44 -5.41
CA SER A 86 -4.97 -1.96 -6.79
C SER A 86 -6.22 -2.75 -7.18
N HIS A 87 -6.96 -3.28 -6.20
CA HIS A 87 -8.23 -3.95 -6.42
C HIS A 87 -9.36 -2.93 -6.63
N ASP A 88 -9.43 -1.91 -5.78
CA ASP A 88 -10.42 -0.82 -5.81
C ASP A 88 -10.38 -0.02 -7.13
N SER A 89 -9.18 0.29 -7.62
CA SER A 89 -8.98 1.02 -8.89
C SER A 89 -9.33 0.23 -10.17
N LYS A 90 -9.59 -1.09 -10.07
CA LYS A 90 -10.13 -1.89 -11.19
C LYS A 90 -11.66 -1.93 -11.20
N GLU A 91 -12.33 -1.74 -10.08
CA GLU A 91 -13.80 -1.72 -10.02
C GLU A 91 -14.39 -0.38 -10.50
N GLU A 92 -13.72 0.76 -10.27
CA GLU A 92 -14.23 2.08 -10.72
C GLU A 92 -14.19 2.29 -12.24
N LYS A 93 -13.38 1.53 -13.00
CA LYS A 93 -13.30 1.71 -14.46
C LYS A 93 -14.44 1.04 -15.26
N TYR A 94 -15.28 0.22 -14.63
CA TYR A 94 -16.37 -0.48 -15.32
C TYR A 94 -17.74 0.16 -15.16
N THR A 95 -17.92 1.13 -14.25
CA THR A 95 -19.23 1.73 -13.96
C THR A 95 -19.50 3.05 -14.68
N ASP A 96 -18.47 3.76 -15.17
CA ASP A 96 -18.65 5.09 -15.79
C ASP A 96 -18.96 5.08 -17.31
N ALA A 97 -18.90 3.93 -17.98
CA ALA A 97 -19.08 3.87 -19.43
C ALA A 97 -20.54 3.67 -19.91
N ARG A 98 -21.52 3.47 -19.01
CA ARG A 98 -22.92 3.17 -19.40
C ARG A 98 -23.98 4.19 -18.99
N SER A 99 -23.64 5.22 -18.21
CA SER A 99 -24.62 6.25 -17.78
C SER A 99 -24.63 7.51 -18.66
N ARG A 100 -24.28 7.38 -19.94
CA ARG A 100 -24.39 8.45 -20.93
C ARG A 100 -25.30 7.94 -22.05
N LYS A 101 -26.47 8.58 -22.21
CA LYS A 101 -27.48 8.44 -23.28
C LYS A 101 -28.75 7.66 -22.93
N THR A 102 -29.54 8.11 -21.97
CA THR A 102 -31.01 7.94 -22.05
C THR A 102 -31.70 9.14 -21.40
N LEU A 103 -32.64 9.73 -22.15
CA LEU A 103 -33.54 10.83 -21.78
C LEU A 103 -32.94 12.24 -21.73
N GLU A 104 -32.78 12.87 -22.90
CA GLU A 104 -33.33 14.22 -23.07
C GLU A 104 -33.67 14.44 -24.55
N SER A 105 -34.83 13.94 -24.97
CA SER A 105 -35.43 14.36 -26.23
C SER A 105 -36.95 14.28 -26.09
N SER A 106 -37.54 15.36 -25.60
CA SER A 106 -38.96 15.67 -25.79
C SER A 106 -39.19 17.18 -25.61
N LYS A 107 -39.03 17.88 -26.74
CA LYS A 107 -39.99 18.85 -27.31
C LYS A 107 -40.46 20.03 -26.41
N HIS A 108 -39.92 21.21 -26.73
CA HIS A 108 -40.52 22.56 -26.65
C HIS A 108 -42.01 22.61 -27.13
N PRO A 109 -42.72 23.77 -27.10
CA PRO A 109 -42.71 24.97 -26.21
C PRO A 109 -44.14 25.40 -25.80
N LEU A 110 -44.37 26.20 -24.75
CA LEU A 110 -45.49 27.16 -24.71
C LEU A 110 -45.26 28.28 -23.68
N GLU A 111 -45.85 29.43 -23.99
CA GLU A 111 -45.59 30.79 -23.53
C GLU A 111 -46.11 31.17 -22.12
N SER A 112 -45.71 32.40 -21.74
CA SER A 112 -46.59 33.44 -21.18
C SER A 112 -46.56 33.64 -19.66
N GLY A 113 -46.21 34.86 -19.23
CA GLY A 113 -46.57 35.31 -17.87
C GLY A 113 -45.71 36.37 -17.19
N ARG A 114 -45.52 37.53 -17.83
CA ARG A 114 -45.49 38.91 -17.26
C ARG A 114 -45.00 39.15 -15.80
N SER A 115 -43.95 39.96 -15.73
CA SER A 115 -43.78 41.18 -14.91
C SER A 115 -44.15 41.17 -13.41
N HIS A 116 -43.18 41.50 -12.56
CA HIS A 116 -43.44 42.10 -11.24
C HIS A 116 -42.67 43.42 -11.09
N GLU A 117 -43.47 44.46 -10.85
CA GLU A 117 -43.09 45.84 -10.59
C GLU A 117 -42.55 45.99 -9.15
N ARG A 118 -41.52 46.82 -9.00
CA ARG A 118 -40.97 47.24 -7.70
C ARG A 118 -41.56 48.60 -7.36
N ARG A 119 -42.12 48.75 -6.16
CA ARG A 119 -42.30 50.04 -5.51
C ARG A 119 -42.13 49.89 -4.01
#